data_AF-A0A152A1M0-F1
#
_entry.id   AF-A0A152A1M0-F1
#
_cell.length_a   1.000
_cell.length_b   1.000
_cell.length_c   1.000
_cell.angle_alpha   90.00
_cell.angle_beta   90.00
_cell.angle_gamma   90.00
#
_symmetry.space_group_name_H-M   'P 1'
#
loop_
_entity.id
_entity.type
_entity.pdbx_description
1 polymer ?
#
loop_
_entity_poly.entity_id
_entity_poly.type
_entity_poly.pdbx_seq_one_letter_code
_entity_poly.pdbx_strand_id
1 'polypeptide(L)'
;MNIFENEIKTYFKSYERNATVWLEEWKFRYNELDSKYKEMIPNYENKFQDLQNRIRYNQQFFDEVLENLNRNSDHQLFIKELNIQYDSNMASITSTAISPTLSRINNYLFHNINNNNNNNNSQAVLPMLMSPDNTENDTSEMCLSSMYSSSSEDENSSGGGSSTSISYIKLSSNQIVDKFKNLMYHLVRDWSSEGEAERLQCYTPIINELNEIYKNTIDKKSIKVLCPGSGLGRLAYEISSLGYHTDLNEETLFLIFPLYKIFKLESSCQKIEIYPFIHQTKNIEKLEDQLRPIYIPDLIPDRNITKKDGGRLFIAPGDFFDYYKNDIGMFKLFIIKYYKYFY
;
A
#
# COMPACT_ATOMS: atom_id res chain seq x y z
N MET A 1 9.70 10.32 -10.85
CA MET A 1 9.89 9.30 -9.81
C MET A 1 10.47 9.89 -8.52
N ASN A 2 11.70 10.47 -8.52
CA ASN A 2 12.33 11.00 -7.29
C ASN A 2 11.52 12.10 -6.55
N ILE A 3 10.76 12.93 -7.26
CA ILE A 3 9.96 14.01 -6.63
C ILE A 3 8.82 13.41 -5.79
N PHE A 4 8.04 12.49 -6.38
CA PHE A 4 6.92 11.83 -5.69
C PHE A 4 7.41 10.99 -4.51
N GLU A 5 8.51 10.25 -4.67
CA GLU A 5 9.10 9.49 -3.57
C GLU A 5 9.53 10.39 -2.39
N ASN A 6 10.16 11.54 -2.67
CA ASN A 6 10.54 12.51 -1.65
C ASN A 6 9.32 13.12 -0.94
N GLU A 7 8.21 13.32 -1.67
CA GLU A 7 6.96 13.81 -1.10
C GLU A 7 6.36 12.78 -0.12
N ILE A 8 6.29 11.50 -0.52
CA ILE A 8 5.81 10.42 0.37
C ILE A 8 6.72 10.30 1.59
N LYS A 9 8.05 10.35 1.42
CA LYS A 9 9.00 10.38 2.54
C LYS A 9 8.73 11.58 3.48
N THR A 10 8.34 12.72 2.94
CA THR A 10 7.97 13.91 3.74
C THR A 10 6.68 13.67 4.54
N TYR A 11 5.71 12.94 3.99
CA TYR A 11 4.51 12.53 4.72
C TYR A 11 4.83 11.58 5.88
N PHE A 12 5.70 10.58 5.68
CA PHE A 12 6.17 9.70 6.77
C PHE A 12 6.88 10.48 7.88
N LYS A 13 7.77 11.42 7.54
CA LYS A 13 8.46 12.28 8.53
C LYS A 13 7.55 13.24 9.29
N SER A 14 6.34 13.49 8.76
CA SER A 14 5.42 14.48 9.33
C SER A 14 4.11 13.89 9.82
N TYR A 15 4.02 12.56 9.94
CA TYR A 15 2.81 11.90 10.41
C TYR A 15 2.35 12.43 11.77
N GLU A 16 3.24 12.51 12.78
CA GLU A 16 2.91 13.04 14.11
C GLU A 16 2.34 14.44 14.03
N ARG A 17 2.97 15.32 13.23
CA ARG A 17 2.50 16.70 13.07
C ARG A 17 1.08 16.73 12.50
N ASN A 18 0.81 15.96 11.44
CA ASN A 18 -0.52 15.94 10.81
C ASN A 18 -1.57 15.26 11.70
N ALA A 19 -1.20 14.18 12.38
CA ALA A 19 -2.06 13.48 13.35
C ALA A 19 -2.36 14.34 14.60
N THR A 20 -1.41 15.17 15.03
CA THR A 20 -1.62 16.12 16.12
C THR A 20 -2.62 17.21 15.71
N VAL A 21 -2.53 17.72 14.48
CA VAL A 21 -3.53 18.67 13.95
C VAL A 21 -4.93 18.03 13.94
N TRP A 22 -5.04 16.80 13.44
CA TRP A 22 -6.29 16.03 13.50
C TRP A 22 -6.81 15.87 14.94
N LEU A 23 -5.94 15.56 15.90
CA LEU A 23 -6.32 15.39 17.30
C LEU A 23 -6.80 16.70 17.95
N GLU A 24 -6.14 17.82 17.62
CA GLU A 24 -6.52 19.15 18.11
C GLU A 24 -7.88 19.60 17.55
N GLU A 25 -8.27 19.21 16.33
CA GLU A 25 -9.63 19.43 15.83
C GLU A 25 -10.69 18.75 16.72
N TRP A 26 -10.41 17.52 17.19
CA TRP A 26 -11.29 16.81 18.11
C TRP A 26 -11.30 17.43 19.52
N LYS A 27 -10.14 17.87 20.00
CA LYS A 27 -10.01 18.55 21.29
C LYS A 27 -10.73 19.89 21.30
N PHE A 28 -10.65 20.63 20.19
CA PHE A 28 -11.39 21.87 19.99
C PHE A 28 -12.90 21.64 20.13
N ARG A 29 -13.47 20.66 19.41
CA ARG A 29 -14.90 20.33 19.52
C ARG A 29 -15.33 19.90 20.93
N TYR A 30 -14.47 19.16 21.64
CA TYR A 30 -14.73 18.82 23.04
C TYR A 30 -14.74 20.06 23.94
N ASN A 31 -13.84 21.01 23.70
CA ASN A 31 -13.78 22.25 24.46
C ASN A 31 -14.98 23.17 24.22
N GLU A 32 -15.63 23.10 23.06
CA GLU A 32 -16.87 23.82 22.77
C GLU A 32 -18.10 23.25 23.51
N LEU A 33 -18.01 22.07 24.11
CA LEU A 33 -19.13 21.51 24.89
C LEU A 33 -19.41 22.32 26.16
N ASP A 34 -20.69 22.52 26.45
CA ASP A 34 -21.15 23.05 27.74
C ASP A 34 -20.59 22.23 28.91
N SER A 35 -20.37 22.88 30.06
CA SER A 35 -19.86 22.23 31.29
C SER A 35 -20.67 20.99 31.68
N LYS A 36 -22.01 21.06 31.57
CA LYS A 36 -22.92 19.94 31.88
C LYS A 36 -22.60 18.66 31.12
N TYR A 37 -22.14 18.76 29.85
CA TYR A 37 -21.80 17.58 29.05
C TYR A 37 -20.41 17.06 29.40
N LYS A 38 -19.46 17.95 29.70
CA LYS A 38 -18.12 17.58 30.17
C LYS A 38 -18.18 16.82 31.50
N GLU A 39 -19.08 17.22 32.41
CA GLU A 39 -19.33 16.53 33.68
C GLU A 39 -19.86 15.10 33.49
N MET A 40 -20.54 14.79 32.37
CA MET A 40 -20.99 13.43 32.05
C MET A 40 -19.83 12.53 31.58
N ILE A 41 -18.72 13.10 31.13
CA ILE A 41 -17.55 12.39 30.61
C ILE A 41 -16.24 12.93 31.23
N PRO A 42 -16.10 12.89 32.56
CA PRO A 42 -15.07 13.64 33.29
C PRO A 42 -13.63 13.21 32.95
N ASN A 43 -13.44 11.97 32.50
CA ASN A 43 -12.13 11.43 32.13
C ASN A 43 -11.82 11.56 30.62
N TYR A 44 -12.70 12.18 29.83
CA TYR A 44 -12.53 12.27 28.38
C TYR A 44 -11.32 13.10 27.98
N GLU A 45 -10.89 14.05 28.82
CA GLU A 45 -9.68 14.83 28.52
C GLU A 45 -8.41 13.98 28.52
N ASN A 46 -8.33 12.96 29.40
CA ASN A 46 -7.19 12.04 29.46
C ASN A 46 -7.01 11.27 28.13
N LYS A 47 -8.11 11.00 27.41
CA LYS A 47 -8.10 10.36 26.09
C LYS A 47 -7.19 11.09 25.11
N PHE A 48 -7.17 12.43 25.11
CA PHE A 48 -6.33 13.18 24.16
C PHE A 48 -4.84 12.98 24.45
N GLN A 49 -4.45 12.99 25.73
CA GLN A 49 -3.07 12.72 26.12
C GLN A 49 -2.66 11.29 25.75
N ASP A 50 -3.56 10.34 25.99
CA ASP A 50 -3.35 8.95 25.62
C ASP A 50 -3.19 8.76 24.11
N LEU A 51 -4.05 9.36 23.30
CA LEU A 51 -3.94 9.30 21.84
C LEU A 51 -2.65 9.95 21.34
N GLN A 52 -2.27 11.11 21.89
CA GLN A 52 -1.01 11.79 21.52
C GLN A 52 0.21 10.90 21.79
N ASN A 53 0.23 10.16 22.89
CA ASN A 53 1.32 9.25 23.20
C ASN A 53 1.43 8.14 22.14
N ARG A 54 0.30 7.58 21.67
CA ARG A 54 0.28 6.52 20.66
C ARG A 54 0.59 7.04 19.26
N ILE A 55 0.22 8.29 18.95
CA ILE A 55 0.66 8.98 17.73
C ILE A 55 2.19 9.03 17.68
N ARG A 56 2.88 9.35 18.79
CA ARG A 56 4.35 9.34 18.85
C ARG A 56 4.95 7.97 18.62
N TYR A 57 4.38 6.92 19.21
CA TYR A 57 4.82 5.54 18.96
C TYR A 57 4.71 5.18 17.47
N ASN A 58 3.59 5.49 16.83
CA ASN A 58 3.43 5.26 15.39
C ASN A 58 4.43 6.08 14.56
N GLN A 59 4.77 7.32 14.97
CA GLN A 59 5.81 8.11 14.28
C GLN A 59 7.18 7.44 14.36
N GLN A 60 7.57 6.90 15.52
CA GLN A 60 8.83 6.17 15.67
C GLN A 60 8.90 4.98 14.69
N PHE A 61 7.82 4.22 14.55
CA PHE A 61 7.73 3.16 13.54
C PHE A 61 7.94 3.69 12.12
N PHE A 62 7.30 4.80 11.75
CA PHE A 62 7.47 5.40 10.42
C PHE A 62 8.87 5.95 10.18
N ASP A 63 9.54 6.48 11.20
CA ASP A 63 10.93 6.90 11.12
C ASP A 63 11.86 5.71 10.88
N GLU A 64 11.65 4.58 11.57
CA GLU A 64 12.39 3.34 11.33
C GLU A 64 12.20 2.80 9.90
N VAL A 65 10.99 2.91 9.36
CA VAL A 65 10.70 2.55 7.96
C VAL A 65 11.58 3.38 7.02
N LEU A 66 11.70 4.69 7.26
CA LEU A 66 12.53 5.57 6.44
C LEU A 66 14.04 5.36 6.62
N GLU A 67 14.50 5.12 7.84
CA GLU A 67 15.90 4.78 8.10
C GLU A 67 16.34 3.54 7.31
N ASN A 68 15.47 2.53 7.26
CA ASN A 68 15.71 1.30 6.55
C ASN A 68 15.86 1.50 5.02
N LEU A 69 15.20 2.52 4.46
CA LEU A 69 15.35 2.92 3.06
C LEU A 69 16.67 3.65 2.83
N ASN A 70 17.07 4.55 3.74
CA ASN A 70 18.25 5.42 3.57
C ASN A 70 19.60 4.72 3.76
N ARG A 71 19.67 3.64 4.56
CA ARG A 71 20.91 2.87 4.77
C ARG A 71 21.42 2.16 3.50
N ASN A 72 20.65 2.20 2.41
CA ASN A 72 21.01 1.65 1.11
C ASN A 72 21.30 2.80 0.12
N SER A 73 22.56 3.23 0.01
CA SER A 73 23.00 4.21 -1.00
C SER A 73 22.97 3.69 -2.44
N ASP A 74 22.60 2.43 -2.67
CA ASP A 74 22.67 1.76 -3.99
C ASP A 74 21.32 1.49 -4.67
N HIS A 75 20.19 1.97 -4.15
CA HIS A 75 18.90 1.73 -4.81
C HIS A 75 18.05 2.99 -4.94
N GLN A 76 18.15 3.62 -6.12
CA GLN A 76 16.92 3.89 -6.88
C GLN A 76 16.07 2.62 -6.83
N LEU A 77 14.75 2.71 -6.69
CA LEU A 77 13.76 1.62 -6.62
C LEU A 77 13.75 0.63 -7.83
N PHE A 78 14.89 0.34 -8.45
CA PHE A 78 15.13 -0.87 -9.21
C PHE A 78 15.18 -2.05 -8.26
N ILE A 79 14.03 -2.70 -8.13
CA ILE A 79 14.01 -4.09 -7.73
C ILE A 79 14.60 -4.88 -8.89
N LYS A 80 15.85 -5.28 -8.71
CA LYS A 80 16.46 -6.33 -9.49
C LYS A 80 17.11 -7.28 -8.50
N GLU A 81 16.35 -8.33 -8.20
CA GLU A 81 16.75 -9.52 -7.44
C GLU A 81 17.16 -9.24 -5.99
N LEU A 82 16.52 -9.91 -5.04
CA LEU A 82 17.21 -10.32 -3.80
C LEU A 82 18.33 -11.31 -4.19
N ASN A 83 19.37 -10.83 -4.86
CA ASN A 83 20.62 -11.52 -5.04
C ASN A 83 21.45 -11.28 -3.79
N ILE A 84 21.66 -12.31 -2.98
CA ILE A 84 22.78 -12.32 -2.04
C ILE A 84 23.87 -13.19 -2.66
N GLN A 85 25.00 -12.52 -2.92
CA GLN A 85 26.10 -12.89 -3.82
C GLN A 85 26.97 -14.10 -3.42
N TYR A 86 27.60 -14.65 -4.47
CA TYR A 86 28.95 -15.22 -4.63
C TYR A 86 29.39 -16.44 -3.83
N ASP A 87 29.53 -17.56 -4.56
CA ASP A 87 30.53 -18.59 -4.29
C ASP A 87 31.76 -18.30 -5.19
N SER A 88 32.92 -18.02 -4.59
CA SER A 88 34.12 -17.49 -5.26
C SER A 88 34.97 -18.53 -6.01
N ASN A 89 34.37 -19.64 -6.44
CA ASN A 89 35.08 -20.73 -7.12
C ASN A 89 34.30 -21.25 -8.34
N MET A 90 34.29 -20.49 -9.43
CA MET A 90 34.22 -21.06 -10.79
C MET A 90 34.64 -19.97 -11.78
N ALA A 91 35.93 -19.98 -12.10
CA ALA A 91 36.48 -19.21 -13.19
C ALA A 91 35.89 -19.69 -14.54
N SER A 92 35.81 -18.74 -15.47
CA SER A 92 35.59 -18.86 -16.92
C SER A 92 34.17 -19.18 -17.39
N ILE A 93 33.52 -18.21 -18.05
CA ILE A 93 33.31 -18.20 -19.51
C ILE A 93 32.82 -16.80 -19.95
N THR A 94 33.44 -16.38 -21.06
CA THR A 94 33.44 -15.17 -21.89
C THR A 94 32.21 -14.24 -21.97
N SER A 95 32.53 -12.96 -22.12
CA SER A 95 31.67 -11.80 -22.41
C SER A 95 30.96 -11.83 -23.77
N THR A 96 29.75 -11.27 -23.86
CA THR A 96 29.34 -10.36 -24.95
C THR A 96 28.00 -9.65 -24.69
N ALA A 97 27.92 -8.41 -25.21
CA ALA A 97 26.77 -7.50 -25.38
C ALA A 97 26.39 -6.58 -24.19
N ILE A 98 26.98 -5.38 -24.21
CA ILE A 98 26.59 -4.16 -23.48
C ILE A 98 25.77 -3.25 -24.43
N SER A 99 24.61 -2.77 -23.95
CA SER A 99 23.79 -1.60 -24.38
C SER A 99 23.07 -1.60 -25.76
N PRO A 100 21.93 -0.88 -25.93
CA PRO A 100 21.68 0.49 -25.45
C PRO A 100 20.26 0.77 -24.88
N THR A 101 20.14 1.07 -23.59
CA THR A 101 18.85 1.46 -22.97
C THR A 101 18.86 2.82 -22.26
N LEU A 102 19.92 3.60 -22.40
CA LEU A 102 20.02 4.95 -21.80
C LEU A 102 19.57 6.10 -22.72
N SER A 103 19.34 5.87 -24.01
CA SER A 103 18.88 6.92 -24.94
C SER A 103 17.37 6.95 -25.20
N ARG A 104 16.61 5.94 -24.75
CA ARG A 104 15.17 5.83 -25.06
C ARG A 104 14.22 6.37 -23.98
N ILE A 105 14.74 6.71 -22.80
CA ILE A 105 13.92 7.30 -21.72
C ILE A 105 13.49 8.73 -22.06
N ASN A 106 14.28 9.47 -22.85
CA ASN A 106 13.96 10.85 -23.22
C ASN A 106 12.87 11.00 -24.31
N ASN A 107 12.56 9.95 -25.07
CA ASN A 107 11.56 10.03 -26.14
C ASN A 107 10.11 9.81 -25.65
N TYR A 108 9.91 9.46 -24.38
CA TYR A 108 8.58 9.25 -23.81
C TYR A 108 7.80 10.54 -23.50
N LEU A 109 8.38 11.73 -23.70
CA LEU A 109 7.78 12.99 -23.26
C LEU A 109 6.95 13.75 -24.32
N PHE A 110 6.79 13.27 -25.57
CA PHE A 110 6.15 14.08 -26.62
C PHE A 110 5.00 13.43 -27.42
N HIS A 111 4.56 12.19 -27.12
CA HIS A 111 3.60 11.51 -28.01
C HIS A 111 2.21 11.16 -27.47
N ASN A 112 1.87 11.48 -26.21
CA ASN A 112 0.52 11.21 -25.69
C ASN A 112 -0.37 12.46 -25.53
N ILE A 113 -0.08 13.57 -26.21
CA ILE A 113 -0.97 14.75 -26.23
C ILE A 113 -2.05 14.67 -27.31
N ASN A 114 -1.90 13.84 -28.35
CA ASN A 114 -2.91 13.77 -29.41
C ASN A 114 -3.20 12.31 -29.74
N ASN A 115 -4.27 11.74 -29.17
CA ASN A 115 -5.18 10.82 -29.86
C ASN A 115 -6.17 10.20 -28.86
N ASN A 116 -7.39 10.74 -28.82
CA ASN A 116 -8.64 10.00 -29.09
C ASN A 116 -9.86 10.74 -28.52
N ASN A 117 -10.33 11.74 -29.28
CA ASN A 117 -11.76 12.06 -29.31
C ASN A 117 -12.41 11.09 -30.31
N ASN A 118 -13.37 10.28 -29.85
CA ASN A 118 -14.64 9.97 -30.53
C ASN A 118 -15.41 8.90 -29.76
N ASN A 119 -16.44 9.35 -29.03
CA ASN A 119 -17.57 8.53 -28.58
C ASN A 119 -18.61 8.37 -29.70
N ASN A 120 -19.51 7.39 -29.57
CA ASN A 120 -20.97 7.64 -29.62
C ASN A 120 -21.86 6.45 -29.19
N ASN A 121 -22.67 6.72 -28.17
CA ASN A 121 -24.11 6.45 -27.93
C ASN A 121 -24.74 5.05 -28.02
N SER A 122 -25.51 4.69 -26.97
CA SER A 122 -27.00 4.67 -27.00
C SER A 122 -27.66 4.36 -25.64
N GLN A 123 -28.81 5.01 -25.39
CA GLN A 123 -29.69 4.99 -24.21
C GLN A 123 -30.65 3.77 -24.15
N ALA A 124 -31.16 3.44 -22.95
CA ALA A 124 -32.53 2.92 -22.73
C ALA A 124 -32.98 3.07 -21.25
N VAL A 125 -34.30 3.05 -21.02
CA VAL A 125 -35.09 3.75 -19.97
C VAL A 125 -35.87 2.77 -19.04
N LEU A 126 -35.85 3.02 -17.70
CA LEU A 126 -36.82 2.83 -16.55
C LEU A 126 -37.81 1.61 -16.45
N PRO A 127 -38.29 1.13 -15.26
CA PRO A 127 -38.90 1.95 -14.17
C PRO A 127 -38.76 1.53 -12.67
N MET A 128 -38.57 2.55 -11.81
CA MET A 128 -39.30 2.94 -10.57
C MET A 128 -39.90 1.88 -9.61
N LEU A 129 -39.37 1.77 -8.37
CA LEU A 129 -40.18 1.67 -7.12
C LEU A 129 -39.37 2.04 -5.84
N MET A 130 -39.83 3.10 -5.17
CA MET A 130 -39.77 3.50 -3.74
C MET A 130 -38.45 3.41 -2.92
N SER A 131 -37.97 4.59 -2.52
CA SER A 131 -36.84 4.89 -1.63
C SER A 131 -37.05 4.46 -0.16
N PRO A 132 -35.94 4.33 0.59
CA PRO A 132 -35.77 5.13 1.80
C PRO A 132 -34.51 6.01 1.72
N ASP A 133 -34.67 7.25 2.16
CA ASP A 133 -33.60 8.25 2.30
C ASP A 133 -32.40 7.70 3.08
N ASN A 134 -31.22 7.79 2.48
CA ASN A 134 -29.93 7.93 3.16
C ASN A 134 -28.92 8.46 2.14
N THR A 135 -28.59 9.75 2.26
CA THR A 135 -27.48 10.39 1.56
C THR A 135 -26.17 9.98 2.24
N GLU A 136 -25.55 8.90 1.78
CA GLU A 136 -24.18 8.55 2.14
C GLU A 136 -23.32 8.51 0.86
N ASN A 137 -22.49 9.54 0.69
CA ASN A 137 -21.32 9.44 -0.19
C ASN A 137 -20.21 8.79 0.63
N ASP A 138 -19.94 7.52 0.33
CA ASP A 138 -18.81 6.75 0.84
C ASP A 138 -17.47 7.43 0.46
N THR A 139 -16.84 8.08 1.44
CA THR A 139 -15.58 8.81 1.27
C THR A 139 -14.33 7.92 1.22
N SER A 140 -14.49 6.63 1.51
CA SER A 140 -13.42 5.62 1.60
C SER A 140 -12.87 5.23 0.22
N GLU A 141 -13.74 5.07 -0.78
CA GLU A 141 -13.35 4.80 -2.18
C GLU A 141 -12.92 6.08 -2.90
N MET A 142 -13.56 7.22 -2.61
CA MET A 142 -13.19 8.52 -3.17
C MET A 142 -11.75 8.91 -2.86
N CYS A 143 -11.16 8.52 -1.73
CA CYS A 143 -9.82 8.94 -1.35
C CYS A 143 -8.68 8.15 -2.05
N LEU A 144 -8.97 6.95 -2.56
CA LEU A 144 -8.07 6.18 -3.43
C LEU A 144 -8.18 6.64 -4.88
N SER A 145 -9.42 6.90 -5.37
CA SER A 145 -9.63 7.43 -6.72
C SER A 145 -9.26 8.91 -6.87
N SER A 146 -9.34 9.74 -5.81
CA SER A 146 -9.01 11.17 -5.88
C SER A 146 -7.54 11.49 -6.09
N MET A 147 -6.64 10.49 -6.01
CA MET A 147 -5.27 10.62 -6.50
C MET A 147 -5.15 10.42 -8.02
N TYR A 148 -6.15 9.80 -8.66
CA TYR A 148 -6.11 9.34 -10.04
C TYR A 148 -7.30 9.81 -10.92
N SER A 149 -8.30 10.51 -10.37
CA SER A 149 -9.43 11.10 -11.10
C SER A 149 -9.53 12.59 -10.84
N SER A 150 -8.76 13.38 -11.58
CA SER A 150 -9.04 14.79 -11.81
C SER A 150 -8.51 15.17 -13.20
N SER A 151 -9.19 14.70 -14.23
CA SER A 151 -9.07 15.24 -15.58
C SER A 151 -10.45 15.63 -16.08
N SER A 152 -10.60 16.95 -16.23
CA SER A 152 -11.57 17.70 -17.02
C SER A 152 -13.06 17.56 -16.69
N GLU A 153 -13.56 18.49 -15.88
CA GLU A 153 -14.81 19.20 -16.19
C GLU A 153 -14.59 20.68 -15.87
N ASP A 154 -14.27 21.47 -16.88
CA ASP A 154 -14.44 22.93 -16.87
C ASP A 154 -14.52 23.39 -18.33
N GLU A 155 -15.73 23.63 -18.82
CA GLU A 155 -15.94 24.33 -20.09
C GLU A 155 -15.95 25.85 -19.89
N ASN A 156 -15.27 26.51 -20.83
CA ASN A 156 -15.40 27.90 -21.27
C ASN A 156 -14.80 29.03 -20.42
N SER A 157 -13.56 29.40 -20.75
CA SER A 157 -13.21 30.80 -21.03
C SER A 157 -11.84 30.91 -21.72
N SER A 158 -11.82 31.70 -22.79
CA SER A 158 -10.75 31.93 -23.75
C SER A 158 -9.45 32.56 -23.22
N GLY A 159 -8.33 32.07 -23.75
CA GLY A 159 -7.18 32.89 -24.15
C GLY A 159 -6.04 33.09 -23.14
N GLY A 160 -4.85 32.60 -23.50
CA GLY A 160 -3.58 33.06 -22.91
C GLY A 160 -2.62 31.93 -22.58
N GLY A 161 -1.53 31.84 -23.37
CA GLY A 161 -0.43 30.91 -23.09
C GLY A 161 0.20 31.20 -21.73
N SER A 162 0.11 30.21 -20.83
CA SER A 162 0.88 30.15 -19.58
C SER A 162 1.30 28.70 -19.39
N SER A 163 2.60 28.49 -19.25
CA SER A 163 3.21 27.21 -18.89
C SER A 163 2.57 26.68 -17.61
N THR A 164 1.66 25.73 -17.75
CA THR A 164 0.90 25.14 -16.65
C THR A 164 1.85 24.30 -15.80
N SER A 165 2.33 24.89 -14.72
CA SER A 165 3.02 24.14 -13.67
C SER A 165 2.01 23.17 -13.09
N ILE A 166 2.24 21.86 -13.21
CA ILE A 166 1.46 20.83 -12.53
C ILE A 166 1.64 21.10 -11.03
N SER A 167 0.68 21.79 -10.41
CA SER A 167 0.64 22.00 -8.98
C SER A 167 0.30 20.67 -8.35
N TYR A 168 1.30 19.94 -7.87
CA TYR A 168 1.10 18.79 -6.99
C TYR A 168 0.20 19.24 -5.83
N ILE A 169 -1.02 18.71 -5.75
CA ILE A 169 -1.98 19.07 -4.72
C ILE A 169 -1.43 18.57 -3.39
N LYS A 170 -0.94 19.50 -2.57
CA LYS A 170 -0.48 19.21 -1.21
C LYS A 170 -1.66 18.67 -0.41
N LEU A 171 -1.53 17.45 0.12
CA LEU A 171 -2.56 16.83 0.95
C LEU A 171 -2.78 17.63 2.24
N SER A 172 -4.04 17.71 2.66
CA SER A 172 -4.40 18.22 4.00
C SER A 172 -3.96 17.24 5.09
N SER A 173 -3.87 17.73 6.34
CA SER A 173 -3.53 16.88 7.50
C SER A 173 -4.46 15.67 7.60
N ASN A 174 -5.77 15.86 7.39
CA ASN A 174 -6.76 14.80 7.49
C ASN A 174 -6.58 13.75 6.39
N GLN A 175 -6.34 14.17 5.15
CA GLN A 175 -6.05 13.23 4.05
C GLN A 175 -4.76 12.43 4.31
N ILE A 176 -3.74 13.06 4.90
CA ILE A 176 -2.50 12.37 5.27
C ILE A 176 -2.79 11.32 6.35
N VAL A 177 -3.53 11.70 7.40
CA VAL A 177 -3.94 10.79 8.48
C VAL A 177 -4.74 9.62 7.93
N ASP A 178 -5.66 9.83 7.00
CA ASP A 178 -6.45 8.78 6.37
C ASP A 178 -5.57 7.78 5.59
N LYS A 179 -4.54 8.27 4.87
CA LYS A 179 -3.56 7.40 4.19
C LYS A 179 -2.80 6.53 5.20
N PHE A 180 -2.37 7.10 6.32
CA PHE A 180 -1.67 6.34 7.38
C PHE A 180 -2.59 5.39 8.14
N LYS A 181 -3.85 5.77 8.37
CA LYS A 181 -4.87 4.89 8.95
C LYS A 181 -5.08 3.65 8.05
N ASN A 182 -5.22 3.85 6.75
CA ASN A 182 -5.34 2.75 5.79
C ASN A 182 -4.09 1.86 5.79
N LEU A 183 -2.89 2.47 5.76
CA LEU A 183 -1.64 1.71 5.89
C LEU A 183 -1.62 0.86 7.17
N MET A 184 -2.03 1.43 8.30
CA MET A 184 -2.11 0.72 9.57
C MET A 184 -3.06 -0.49 9.51
N TYR A 185 -4.23 -0.36 8.88
CA TYR A 185 -5.13 -1.50 8.66
C TYR A 185 -4.54 -2.56 7.72
N HIS A 186 -3.83 -2.16 6.67
CA HIS A 186 -3.08 -3.09 5.83
C HIS A 186 -2.04 -3.87 6.65
N LEU A 187 -1.30 -3.20 7.55
CA LEU A 187 -0.29 -3.84 8.42
C LEU A 187 -0.93 -4.87 9.35
N VAL A 188 -2.04 -4.53 9.99
CA VAL A 188 -2.80 -5.45 10.86
C VAL A 188 -3.23 -6.69 10.07
N ARG A 189 -3.88 -6.48 8.92
CA ARG A 189 -4.40 -7.58 8.10
C ARG A 189 -3.30 -8.51 7.62
N ASP A 190 -2.25 -7.96 7.02
CA ASP A 190 -1.24 -8.77 6.32
C ASP A 190 -0.17 -9.34 7.25
N TRP A 191 0.08 -8.72 8.41
CA TRP A 191 1.24 -9.05 9.24
C TRP A 191 0.97 -9.09 10.74
N SER A 192 -0.28 -9.10 11.21
CA SER A 192 -0.57 -9.35 12.63
C SER A 192 -1.35 -10.65 12.84
N SER A 193 -1.33 -11.18 14.06
CA SER A 193 -2.16 -12.34 14.41
C SER A 193 -3.65 -12.02 14.36
N GLU A 194 -4.04 -10.76 14.57
CA GLU A 194 -5.46 -10.36 14.50
C GLU A 194 -6.01 -10.37 13.07
N GLY A 195 -5.15 -10.15 12.09
CA GLY A 195 -5.50 -10.29 10.68
C GLY A 195 -5.71 -11.74 10.23
N GLU A 196 -5.35 -12.74 11.05
CA GLU A 196 -5.35 -14.14 10.64
C GLU A 196 -6.72 -14.64 10.17
N ALA A 197 -7.79 -14.32 10.89
CA ALA A 197 -9.14 -14.76 10.51
C ALA A 197 -9.56 -14.22 9.13
N GLU A 198 -9.28 -12.94 8.86
CA GLU A 198 -9.56 -12.32 7.55
C GLU A 198 -8.68 -12.95 6.46
N ARG A 199 -7.40 -13.18 6.75
CA ARG A 199 -6.49 -13.87 5.83
C ARG A 199 -6.98 -15.28 5.52
N LEU A 200 -7.42 -16.05 6.49
CA LEU A 200 -7.94 -17.41 6.24
C LEU A 200 -9.18 -17.37 5.34
N GLN A 201 -10.08 -16.40 5.54
CA GLN A 201 -11.26 -16.26 4.68
C GLN A 201 -10.90 -15.88 3.24
N CYS A 202 -9.88 -15.04 3.03
CA CYS A 202 -9.54 -14.53 1.69
C CYS A 202 -8.42 -15.30 0.98
N TYR A 203 -7.40 -15.77 1.69
CA TYR A 203 -6.19 -16.40 1.16
C TYR A 203 -6.34 -17.89 0.99
N THR A 204 -6.96 -18.57 1.95
CA THR A 204 -7.12 -20.03 1.89
C THR A 204 -7.87 -20.49 0.64
N PRO A 205 -8.98 -19.87 0.19
CA PRO A 205 -9.62 -20.28 -1.06
C PRO A 205 -8.69 -20.18 -2.28
N ILE A 206 -7.91 -19.10 -2.38
CA ILE A 206 -6.97 -18.86 -3.48
C ILE A 206 -5.84 -19.90 -3.44
N ILE A 207 -5.27 -20.14 -2.27
CA ILE A 207 -4.18 -21.09 -2.05
C ILE A 207 -4.64 -22.53 -2.30
N ASN A 208 -5.85 -22.89 -1.88
CA ASN A 208 -6.42 -24.21 -2.12
C ASN A 208 -6.64 -24.46 -3.61
N GLU A 209 -7.19 -23.49 -4.33
CA GLU A 209 -7.38 -23.58 -5.78
C GLU A 209 -6.04 -23.72 -6.51
N LEU A 210 -5.04 -22.93 -6.14
CA LEU A 210 -3.67 -23.05 -6.63
C LEU A 210 -3.09 -24.46 -6.43
N ASN A 211 -3.28 -25.02 -5.24
CA ASN A 211 -2.79 -26.36 -4.91
C ASN A 211 -3.54 -27.44 -5.68
N GLU A 212 -4.86 -27.29 -5.91
CA GLU A 212 -5.64 -28.26 -6.69
C GLU A 212 -5.27 -28.23 -8.17
N ILE A 213 -5.15 -27.04 -8.79
CA ILE A 213 -4.75 -26.89 -10.20
C ILE A 213 -3.38 -27.54 -10.45
N TYR A 214 -2.44 -27.35 -9.51
CA TYR A 214 -1.07 -27.80 -9.67
C TYR A 214 -0.68 -29.00 -8.78
N LYS A 215 -1.66 -29.78 -8.29
CA LYS A 215 -1.41 -30.89 -7.35
C LYS A 215 -0.44 -31.96 -7.86
N ASN A 216 -0.48 -32.22 -9.17
CA ASN A 216 0.38 -33.20 -9.84
C ASN A 216 1.66 -32.58 -10.42
N THR A 217 1.91 -31.29 -10.18
CA THR A 217 3.09 -30.60 -10.70
C THR A 217 4.29 -30.89 -9.82
N ILE A 218 5.25 -31.64 -10.36
CA ILE A 218 6.49 -32.01 -9.66
C ILE A 218 7.35 -30.77 -9.40
N ASP A 219 7.37 -29.81 -10.33
CA ASP A 219 8.24 -28.63 -10.27
C ASP A 219 7.44 -27.33 -10.20
N LYS A 220 6.92 -27.01 -9.01
CA LYS A 220 6.12 -25.78 -8.77
C LYS A 220 6.89 -24.49 -9.10
N LYS A 221 8.22 -24.49 -9.04
CA LYS A 221 9.07 -23.33 -9.39
C LYS A 221 8.97 -22.92 -10.86
N SER A 222 8.53 -23.84 -11.73
CA SER A 222 8.28 -23.57 -13.15
C SER A 222 6.95 -22.82 -13.40
N ILE A 223 6.16 -22.61 -12.35
CA ILE A 223 4.90 -21.90 -12.40
C ILE A 223 5.14 -20.45 -11.94
N LYS A 224 4.94 -19.52 -12.88
CA LYS A 224 5.00 -18.08 -12.62
C LYS A 224 3.62 -17.53 -12.29
N VAL A 225 3.49 -16.95 -11.11
CA VAL A 225 2.29 -16.35 -10.55
C VAL A 225 2.52 -14.85 -10.38
N LEU A 226 1.60 -14.03 -10.86
CA LEU A 226 1.63 -12.58 -10.65
C LEU A 226 0.50 -12.16 -9.72
N CYS A 227 0.85 -11.38 -8.70
CA CYS A 227 -0.06 -10.77 -7.74
C CYS A 227 -0.05 -9.25 -7.94
N PRO A 228 -0.85 -8.68 -8.87
CA PRO A 228 -1.00 -7.23 -8.99
C PRO A 228 -1.79 -6.66 -7.80
N GLY A 229 -1.45 -5.43 -7.38
CA GLY A 229 -2.08 -4.79 -6.22
C GLY A 229 -1.89 -5.60 -4.93
N SER A 230 -0.66 -6.09 -4.72
CA SER A 230 -0.34 -7.01 -3.62
C SER A 230 -0.40 -6.40 -2.23
N GLY A 231 -0.52 -5.08 -2.11
CA GLY A 231 -0.49 -4.38 -0.83
C GLY A 231 0.83 -4.64 -0.09
N LEU A 232 0.75 -5.19 1.14
CA LEU A 232 1.93 -5.55 1.93
C LEU A 232 2.42 -6.97 1.68
N GLY A 233 1.97 -7.64 0.61
CA GLY A 233 2.67 -8.79 0.05
C GLY A 233 2.48 -10.12 0.76
N ARG A 234 1.63 -10.21 1.79
CA ARG A 234 1.44 -11.45 2.56
C ARG A 234 0.99 -12.63 1.71
N LEU A 235 -0.01 -12.44 0.85
CA LEU A 235 -0.49 -13.50 -0.06
C LEU A 235 0.60 -13.94 -1.04
N ALA A 236 1.28 -12.99 -1.68
CA ALA A 236 2.37 -13.29 -2.61
C ALA A 236 3.50 -14.07 -1.92
N TYR A 237 3.81 -13.72 -0.66
CA TYR A 237 4.75 -14.47 0.16
C TYR A 237 4.27 -15.88 0.48
N GLU A 238 3.02 -16.08 0.88
CA GLU A 238 2.46 -17.40 1.15
C GLU A 238 2.46 -18.29 -0.10
N ILE A 239 2.12 -17.73 -1.27
CA ILE A 239 2.21 -18.43 -2.55
C ILE A 239 3.65 -18.82 -2.86
N SER A 240 4.60 -17.90 -2.72
CA SER A 240 6.01 -18.21 -2.92
C SER A 240 6.50 -19.31 -1.97
N SER A 241 5.98 -19.33 -0.73
CA SER A 241 6.32 -20.31 0.31
C SER A 241 5.88 -21.73 -0.05
N LEU A 242 4.89 -21.87 -0.95
CA LEU A 242 4.43 -23.14 -1.48
C LEU A 242 5.28 -23.67 -2.65
N GLY A 243 6.31 -22.93 -3.07
CA GLY A 243 7.24 -23.35 -4.13
C GLY A 243 7.09 -22.62 -5.46
N TYR A 244 6.17 -21.66 -5.59
CA TYR A 244 5.90 -20.97 -6.86
C TYR A 244 6.89 -19.83 -7.12
N HIS A 245 7.14 -19.51 -8.39
CA HIS A 245 7.76 -18.25 -8.77
C HIS A 245 6.68 -17.17 -8.73
N THR A 246 6.83 -16.20 -7.85
CA THR A 246 5.79 -15.22 -7.56
C THR A 246 6.31 -13.80 -7.71
N ASP A 247 5.63 -13.03 -8.52
CA ASP A 247 5.80 -11.59 -8.63
C ASP A 247 4.74 -10.90 -7.76
N LEU A 248 5.20 -10.12 -6.81
CA LEU A 248 4.43 -9.20 -5.99
C LEU A 248 4.52 -7.84 -6.66
N ASN A 249 3.43 -7.36 -7.27
CA ASN A 249 3.39 -6.02 -7.86
C ASN A 249 2.54 -5.06 -7.01
N GLU A 250 3.09 -3.87 -6.74
CA GLU A 250 2.43 -2.81 -5.99
C GLU A 250 2.98 -1.45 -6.46
N GLU A 251 2.13 -0.44 -6.59
CA GLU A 251 2.52 0.92 -7.00
C GLU A 251 2.58 1.87 -5.80
N THR A 252 1.76 1.62 -4.79
CA THR A 252 1.53 2.53 -3.66
C THR A 252 2.75 2.59 -2.74
N LEU A 253 3.54 3.67 -2.84
CA LEU A 253 4.73 3.86 -2.01
C LEU A 253 4.46 3.82 -0.50
N PHE A 254 3.26 4.22 -0.05
CA PHE A 254 2.84 4.07 1.36
C PHE A 254 2.87 2.61 1.83
N LEU A 255 2.61 1.63 0.96
CA LEU A 255 2.65 0.20 1.28
C LEU A 255 4.04 -0.40 0.99
N ILE A 256 4.71 0.05 -0.06
CA ILE A 256 6.04 -0.46 -0.45
C ILE A 256 7.10 -0.15 0.61
N PHE A 257 7.08 1.03 1.24
CA PHE A 257 8.10 1.36 2.24
C PHE A 257 8.06 0.43 3.46
N PRO A 258 6.90 0.22 4.12
CA PRO A 258 6.81 -0.74 5.23
C PRO A 258 7.00 -2.19 4.78
N LEU A 259 6.59 -2.56 3.57
CA LEU A 259 6.85 -3.88 2.98
C LEU A 259 8.35 -4.20 3.06
N TYR A 260 9.23 -3.31 2.58
CA TYR A 260 10.67 -3.54 2.66
C TYR A 260 11.18 -3.70 4.10
N LYS A 261 10.67 -2.93 5.06
CA LYS A 261 11.04 -3.06 6.47
C LYS A 261 10.72 -4.46 6.99
N ILE A 262 9.52 -4.97 6.71
CA ILE A 262 9.04 -6.29 7.17
C ILE A 262 9.89 -7.41 6.59
N PHE A 263 10.14 -7.40 5.27
CA PHE A 263 10.97 -8.43 4.62
C PHE A 263 12.46 -8.35 5.02
N LYS A 264 12.89 -7.22 5.59
CA LYS A 264 14.23 -7.02 6.16
C LYS A 264 14.33 -7.30 7.67
N LEU A 265 13.34 -7.93 8.30
CA LEU A 265 13.50 -8.46 9.66
C LEU A 265 14.25 -9.80 9.66
N GLU A 266 15.10 -10.04 10.67
CA GLU A 266 16.02 -11.21 10.72
C GLU A 266 15.76 -12.14 11.90
N SER A 267 15.07 -11.67 12.93
CA SER A 267 14.83 -12.43 14.15
C SER A 267 13.36 -12.37 14.56
N SER A 268 12.82 -13.52 14.99
CA SER A 268 11.46 -13.64 15.54
C SER A 268 11.26 -12.87 16.85
N CYS A 269 12.35 -12.44 17.50
CA CYS A 269 12.30 -11.55 18.65
C CYS A 269 12.01 -10.08 18.23
N GLN A 270 12.10 -9.74 16.95
CA GLN A 270 11.82 -8.40 16.43
C GLN A 270 10.31 -8.25 16.18
N LYS A 271 9.56 -7.99 17.24
CA LYS A 271 8.17 -7.54 17.15
C LYS A 271 8.13 -6.01 17.19
N ILE A 272 7.46 -5.43 16.21
CA ILE A 272 7.17 -4.01 16.11
C ILE A 272 5.79 -3.80 16.71
N GLU A 273 5.71 -2.90 17.67
CA GLU A 273 4.45 -2.47 18.26
C GLU A 273 3.88 -1.29 17.46
N ILE A 274 2.62 -1.37 17.06
CA ILE A 274 1.89 -0.32 16.35
C ILE A 274 0.53 -0.07 17.02
N TYR A 275 -0.04 1.12 16.81
CA TYR A 275 -1.34 1.53 17.35
C TYR A 275 -2.29 1.91 16.21
N PRO A 276 -2.93 0.93 15.56
CA PRO A 276 -3.63 1.15 14.28
C PRO A 276 -4.99 1.83 14.43
N PHE A 277 -5.64 1.73 15.59
CA PHE A 277 -7.03 2.17 15.79
C PHE A 277 -7.16 3.59 16.33
N ILE A 278 -6.05 4.30 16.59
CA ILE A 278 -6.08 5.61 17.27
C ILE A 278 -6.80 6.71 16.49
N HIS A 279 -6.91 6.58 15.17
CA HIS A 279 -7.65 7.51 14.30
C HIS A 279 -9.12 7.10 14.07
N GLN A 280 -9.57 6.01 14.70
CA GLN A 280 -10.97 5.61 14.66
C GLN A 280 -11.78 6.49 15.61
N THR A 281 -12.97 6.91 15.17
CA THR A 281 -13.82 7.86 15.93
C THR A 281 -15.23 7.33 16.14
N LYS A 282 -15.57 6.21 15.51
CA LYS A 282 -16.88 5.57 15.54
C LYS A 282 -16.72 4.11 15.94
N ASN A 283 -17.78 3.52 16.49
CA ASN A 283 -17.85 2.10 16.84
C ASN A 283 -16.73 1.64 17.79
N ILE A 284 -16.40 2.49 18.76
CA ILE A 284 -15.44 2.20 19.82
C ILE A 284 -16.25 1.90 21.08
N GLU A 285 -16.25 0.65 21.53
CA GLU A 285 -16.95 0.24 22.74
C GLU A 285 -16.22 0.75 23.99
N LYS A 286 -14.89 0.55 24.04
CA LYS A 286 -14.03 0.97 25.15
C LYS A 286 -12.83 1.76 24.64
N LEU A 287 -12.35 2.72 25.44
CA LEU A 287 -11.17 3.51 25.06
C LEU A 287 -9.93 2.62 24.87
N GLU A 288 -9.84 1.57 25.67
CA GLU A 288 -8.80 0.56 25.58
C GLU A 288 -8.79 -0.13 24.21
N ASP A 289 -9.95 -0.29 23.56
CA ASP A 289 -10.05 -0.88 22.22
C ASP A 289 -9.39 0.02 21.16
N GLN A 290 -9.48 1.34 21.33
CA GLN A 290 -8.85 2.33 20.47
C GLN A 290 -7.34 2.45 20.72
N LEU A 291 -6.91 2.30 21.98
CA LEU A 291 -5.53 2.52 22.43
C LEU A 291 -4.66 1.25 22.46
N ARG A 292 -5.23 0.08 22.21
CA ARG A 292 -4.51 -1.19 22.30
C ARG A 292 -3.37 -1.31 21.28
N PRO A 293 -2.23 -1.90 21.67
CA PRO A 293 -1.14 -2.21 20.75
C PRO A 293 -1.46 -3.42 19.88
N ILE A 294 -0.91 -3.44 18.66
CA ILE A 294 -0.81 -4.60 17.78
C ILE A 294 0.66 -4.88 17.50
N TYR A 295 1.01 -6.17 17.42
CA TYR A 295 2.37 -6.60 17.13
C TYR A 295 2.49 -7.14 15.70
N ILE A 296 3.50 -6.66 14.98
CA ILE A 296 3.86 -7.13 13.63
C ILE A 296 5.38 -7.37 13.50
N PRO A 297 5.82 -8.28 12.62
CA PRO A 297 5.00 -9.27 11.96
C PRO A 297 4.65 -10.43 12.91
N ASP A 298 3.52 -11.10 12.68
CA ASP A 298 3.13 -12.36 13.31
C ASP A 298 3.96 -13.55 12.78
N LEU A 299 4.52 -13.40 11.58
CA LEU A 299 5.42 -14.33 10.93
C LEU A 299 6.57 -13.57 10.27
N ILE A 300 7.82 -13.94 10.60
CA ILE A 300 9.00 -13.37 9.92
C ILE A 300 9.14 -14.02 8.54
N PRO A 301 9.17 -13.24 7.44
CA PRO A 301 9.37 -13.81 6.10
C PRO A 301 10.70 -14.58 6.00
N ASP A 302 10.66 -15.85 5.57
CA ASP A 302 11.88 -16.62 5.30
C ASP A 302 12.55 -16.07 4.03
N ARG A 303 13.68 -15.37 4.19
CA ARG A 303 14.46 -14.85 3.04
C ARG A 303 15.12 -15.96 2.22
N ASN A 304 15.26 -17.16 2.79
CA ASN A 304 15.84 -18.32 2.12
C ASN A 304 14.78 -19.18 1.44
N ILE A 305 13.55 -18.69 1.30
CA ILE A 305 12.50 -19.30 0.47
C ILE A 305 13.01 -19.67 -0.94
N THR A 306 13.96 -18.87 -1.44
CA THR A 306 14.64 -19.04 -2.73
C THR A 306 15.72 -20.11 -2.76
N LYS A 307 16.24 -20.56 -1.60
CA LYS A 307 17.39 -21.47 -1.48
C LYS A 307 17.01 -22.92 -1.19
N LYS A 308 15.83 -23.19 -0.61
CA LYS A 308 15.39 -24.54 -0.22
C LYS A 308 14.55 -25.21 -1.32
N ASP A 309 15.12 -25.45 -2.51
CA ASP A 309 14.40 -26.04 -3.67
C ASP A 309 13.04 -25.38 -3.99
N GLY A 310 12.85 -24.15 -3.50
CA GLY A 310 11.56 -23.53 -3.26
C GLY A 310 11.29 -22.36 -4.19
N GLY A 311 10.15 -21.73 -3.97
CA GLY A 311 9.63 -20.65 -4.80
C GLY A 311 10.53 -19.42 -4.78
N ARG A 312 10.28 -18.50 -5.70
CA ARG A 312 10.94 -17.19 -5.71
C ARG A 312 9.91 -16.12 -5.44
N LEU A 313 10.28 -15.09 -4.70
CA LEU A 313 9.45 -13.90 -4.54
C LEU A 313 10.21 -12.72 -5.13
N PHE A 314 9.64 -12.13 -6.17
CA PHE A 314 10.10 -10.89 -6.76
C PHE A 314 9.14 -9.78 -6.35
N ILE A 315 9.67 -8.65 -5.90
CA ILE A 315 8.87 -7.46 -5.66
C ILE A 315 8.97 -6.62 -6.94
N ALA A 316 7.89 -6.02 -7.42
CA ALA A 316 7.83 -5.24 -8.65
C ALA A 316 7.12 -3.91 -8.34
N PRO A 317 7.86 -2.84 -8.01
CA PRO A 317 7.25 -1.58 -7.60
C PRO A 317 6.88 -0.78 -8.85
N GLY A 318 5.62 -0.37 -8.95
CA GLY A 318 5.13 0.46 -10.06
C GLY A 318 3.76 0.02 -10.58
N ASP A 319 3.22 0.83 -11.49
CA ASP A 319 1.95 0.53 -12.16
C ASP A 319 2.02 -0.81 -12.89
N PHE A 320 0.98 -1.62 -12.71
CA PHE A 320 0.90 -2.96 -13.27
C PHE A 320 0.99 -2.97 -14.81
N PHE A 321 0.24 -2.08 -15.47
CA PHE A 321 0.15 -2.07 -16.93
C PHE A 321 1.48 -1.64 -17.56
N ASP A 322 2.11 -0.62 -16.99
CA ASP A 322 3.41 -0.13 -17.45
C ASP A 322 4.54 -1.11 -17.17
N TYR A 323 4.53 -1.77 -16.01
CA TYR A 323 5.59 -2.69 -15.60
C TYR A 323 5.63 -3.93 -16.51
N TYR A 324 4.46 -4.51 -16.82
CA TYR A 324 4.34 -5.78 -17.53
C TYR A 324 3.94 -5.65 -19.02
N LYS A 325 3.93 -4.44 -19.59
CA LYS A 325 3.49 -4.19 -20.98
C LYS A 325 4.16 -5.04 -22.06
N ASN A 326 5.39 -5.49 -21.81
CA ASN A 326 6.18 -6.29 -22.76
C ASN A 326 6.25 -7.78 -22.38
N ASP A 327 5.66 -8.18 -21.25
CA ASP A 327 5.82 -9.52 -20.66
C ASP A 327 4.68 -10.47 -21.07
N ILE A 328 4.37 -10.47 -22.36
CA ILE A 328 3.26 -11.24 -22.93
C ILE A 328 3.56 -12.75 -22.81
N GLY A 329 2.61 -13.51 -22.25
CA GLY A 329 2.70 -14.97 -22.11
C GLY A 329 3.67 -15.46 -21.02
N MET A 330 4.21 -14.56 -20.19
CA MET A 330 5.19 -14.93 -19.16
C MET A 330 4.58 -15.55 -17.90
N PHE A 331 3.33 -15.21 -17.58
CA PHE A 331 2.65 -15.66 -16.36
C PHE A 331 1.62 -16.74 -16.65
N LYS A 332 1.61 -17.79 -15.82
CA LYS A 332 0.63 -18.87 -15.91
C LYS A 332 -0.64 -18.56 -15.11
N LEU A 333 -0.54 -17.67 -14.12
CA LEU A 333 -1.68 -17.27 -13.30
C LEU A 333 -1.56 -15.80 -12.86
N PHE A 334 -2.69 -15.12 -12.84
CA PHE A 334 -2.86 -13.80 -12.24
C PHE A 334 -3.80 -13.95 -11.05
N ILE A 335 -3.39 -13.46 -9.89
CA ILE A 335 -4.21 -13.47 -8.67
C ILE A 335 -4.58 -12.04 -8.35
N ILE A 336 -5.79 -11.67 -8.75
CA ILE A 336 -6.34 -10.35 -8.48
C ILE A 336 -7.23 -10.45 -7.24
N LYS A 337 -6.99 -9.58 -6.27
CA LYS A 337 -7.72 -9.56 -5.03
C LYS A 337 -8.21 -8.15 -4.73
N TYR A 338 -9.53 -8.00 -4.67
CA TYR A 338 -10.18 -6.77 -4.25
C TYR A 338 -10.74 -6.96 -2.84
N TYR A 339 -10.53 -5.96 -1.99
CA TYR A 339 -11.22 -5.86 -0.72
C TYR A 339 -12.29 -4.78 -0.79
N LYS A 340 -13.49 -5.13 -0.33
CA LYS A 340 -14.44 -4.15 0.16
C LYS A 340 -14.24 -4.06 1.67
N TYR A 341 -13.80 -2.91 2.16
CA TYR A 341 -13.62 -2.70 3.60
C TYR A 341 -15.00 -2.56 4.25
N PHE A 342 -15.34 -3.47 5.18
CA PHE A 342 -16.48 -3.34 6.07
C PHE A 342 -15.92 -2.98 7.45
N TYR A 343 -15.74 -1.68 7.73
CA TYR A 343 -15.35 -1.19 9.06
C TYR A 343 -16.38 -0.21 9.60
#